data_AF-A0A929NUD4-F1
#
_entry.id   AF-A0A929NUD4-F1
#
_cell.length_a   1.000
_cell.length_b   1.000
_cell.length_c   1.000
_cell.angle_alpha   90.00
_cell.angle_beta   90.00
_cell.angle_gamma   90.00
#
_symmetry.space_group_name_H-M   'P 1'
#
loop_
_entity.id
_entity.type
_entity.pdbx_description
1 polymer ?
#
loop_
_entity_poly.entity_id
_entity_poly.type
_entity_poly.pdbx_seq_one_letter_code
_entity_poly.pdbx_strand_id
1 'polypeptide(L)'
;MARHDKRLRLAELRKVVKAVERQGVSYQPAPVEIAALVALVDGRLSKGAPAGRSARAMALLGGLQDKSNEQAPGMDRVACKAGCYYCCDVYVSAQAPRIFAIADWLRANSPDLNAGIARLAAADAAVRGHDVDARAAAGLACPFLDEGKCGIYPVRPAACRGFFSLSLEACVAGARGESEEIPTPPHIHPLRGAYEQALSAVLYHWRLPADHYELIHGVLVALGDRQAEARWYDGQDVFAGVGIDRADDAMEPEMKRLEGEFWRALWAVAHGDPAAGPFADRFPGWCG
;
A
#
# COMPACT_ATOMS: atom_id res chain seq x y z
N MET A 1 -13.24 34.26 12.72
CA MET A 1 -12.63 34.04 11.39
C MET A 1 -12.27 32.57 11.18
N ALA A 2 -11.39 31.97 12.00
CA ALA A 2 -10.93 30.58 11.85
C ALA A 2 -11.98 29.48 11.54
N ARG A 3 -13.19 29.54 12.12
CA ARG A 3 -14.25 28.53 11.88
C ARG A 3 -14.94 28.68 10.51
N HIS A 4 -15.01 29.89 9.97
CA HIS A 4 -15.54 30.14 8.62
C HIS A 4 -14.55 29.64 7.57
N ASP A 5 -13.26 29.93 7.77
CA ASP A 5 -12.18 29.55 6.87
C ASP A 5 -12.03 28.02 6.79
N LYS A 6 -12.09 27.33 7.95
CA LYS A 6 -12.10 25.85 8.00
C LYS A 6 -13.30 25.24 7.23
N ARG A 7 -14.49 25.86 7.28
CA ARG A 7 -15.66 25.38 6.53
C ARG A 7 -15.46 25.53 5.02
N LEU A 8 -14.84 26.63 4.57
CA LEU A 8 -14.52 26.84 3.16
C LEU A 8 -13.47 25.82 2.68
N ARG A 9 -12.39 25.60 3.44
CA ARG A 9 -11.38 24.57 3.13
C ARG A 9 -11.97 23.18 3.02
N LEU A 10 -12.83 22.79 3.96
CA LEU A 10 -13.55 21.51 3.90
C LEU A 10 -14.49 21.44 2.69
N ALA A 11 -15.10 22.55 2.27
CA ALA A 11 -15.95 22.57 1.08
C ALA A 11 -15.14 22.33 -0.20
N GLU A 12 -13.96 22.94 -0.33
CA GLU A 12 -13.04 22.70 -1.45
C GLU A 12 -12.46 21.30 -1.42
N LEU A 13 -11.97 20.83 -0.26
CA LEU A 13 -11.47 19.46 -0.09
C LEU A 13 -12.52 18.42 -0.49
N ARG A 14 -13.80 18.61 -0.15
CA ARG A 14 -14.88 17.70 -0.56
C ARG A 14 -15.02 17.59 -2.07
N LYS A 15 -14.72 18.63 -2.84
CA LYS A 15 -14.73 18.55 -4.31
C LYS A 15 -13.61 17.63 -4.79
N VAL A 16 -12.41 17.78 -4.21
CA VAL A 16 -11.26 16.91 -4.49
C VAL A 16 -11.55 15.46 -4.08
N VAL A 17 -12.06 15.23 -2.87
CA VAL A 17 -12.46 13.90 -2.38
C VAL A 17 -13.46 13.24 -3.34
N LYS A 18 -14.51 13.95 -3.76
CA LYS A 18 -15.49 13.40 -4.72
C LYS A 18 -14.87 13.06 -6.07
N ALA A 19 -13.90 13.85 -6.54
CA ALA A 19 -13.17 13.53 -7.77
C ALA A 19 -12.35 12.26 -7.58
N VAL A 20 -11.56 12.16 -6.49
CA VAL A 20 -10.75 10.99 -6.15
C VAL A 20 -11.62 9.74 -5.97
N GLU A 21 -12.75 9.80 -5.27
CA GLU A 21 -13.66 8.66 -5.13
C GLU A 21 -14.17 8.13 -6.48
N ARG A 22 -14.46 9.05 -7.40
CA ARG A 22 -14.99 8.71 -8.72
C ARG A 22 -13.93 8.05 -9.59
N GLN A 23 -12.73 8.62 -9.69
CA GLN A 23 -11.75 8.27 -10.72
C GLN A 23 -10.37 7.83 -10.18
N GLY A 24 -10.15 7.81 -8.88
CA GLY A 24 -8.82 7.70 -8.29
C GLY A 24 -8.04 9.01 -8.38
N VAL A 25 -6.76 8.99 -7.99
CA VAL A 25 -5.82 10.11 -8.15
C VAL A 25 -5.21 10.15 -9.56
N SER A 26 -4.75 11.33 -9.97
CA SER A 26 -4.02 11.56 -11.22
C SER A 26 -2.69 10.80 -11.27
N TYR A 27 -2.11 10.59 -12.47
CA TYR A 27 -0.85 9.84 -12.66
C TYR A 27 0.40 10.54 -12.09
N GLN A 28 0.29 11.82 -11.75
CA GLN A 28 1.26 12.57 -10.95
C GLN A 28 0.50 13.19 -9.76
N PRO A 29 0.20 12.39 -8.72
CA PRO A 29 -0.68 12.81 -7.63
C PRO A 29 -0.17 14.08 -6.96
N ALA A 30 -1.00 15.12 -6.95
CA ALA A 30 -0.71 16.31 -6.17
C ALA A 30 -0.90 16.03 -4.66
N PRO A 31 -0.20 16.73 -3.76
CA PRO A 31 -0.38 16.56 -2.31
C PRO A 31 -1.84 16.68 -1.82
N VAL A 32 -2.65 17.52 -2.48
CA VAL A 32 -4.08 17.65 -2.15
C VAL A 32 -4.91 16.40 -2.52
N GLU A 33 -4.51 15.66 -3.57
CA GLU A 33 -5.14 14.38 -3.91
C GLU A 33 -4.77 13.31 -2.89
N ILE A 34 -3.51 13.32 -2.41
CA ILE A 34 -3.07 12.43 -1.32
C ILE A 34 -3.81 12.77 -0.02
N ALA A 35 -3.98 14.06 0.32
CA ALA A 35 -4.77 14.47 1.47
C ALA A 35 -6.25 14.04 1.34
N ALA A 36 -6.81 14.03 0.13
CA ALA A 36 -8.14 13.46 -0.11
C ALA A 36 -8.18 11.95 0.13
N LEU A 37 -7.14 11.18 -0.28
CA LEU A 37 -7.00 9.77 0.07
C LEU A 37 -6.90 9.57 1.59
N VAL A 38 -6.13 10.41 2.31
CA VAL A 38 -6.03 10.37 3.78
C VAL A 38 -7.41 10.52 4.42
N ALA A 39 -8.20 11.51 4.00
CA ALA A 39 -9.56 11.72 4.52
C ALA A 39 -10.48 10.51 4.27
N LEU A 40 -10.35 9.85 3.11
CA LEU A 40 -11.11 8.67 2.76
C LEU A 40 -10.71 7.45 3.61
N VAL A 41 -9.40 7.21 3.76
CA VAL A 41 -8.85 6.07 4.51
C VAL A 41 -9.15 6.20 5.99
N ASP A 42 -8.86 7.36 6.59
CA ASP A 42 -9.18 7.64 7.99
C ASP A 42 -10.67 7.43 8.26
N GLY A 43 -11.53 7.95 7.37
CA GLY A 43 -12.97 7.74 7.45
C GLY A 43 -13.40 6.27 7.44
N ARG A 44 -12.71 5.39 6.69
CA ARG A 44 -13.00 3.95 6.63
C ARG A 44 -12.42 3.16 7.80
N LEU A 45 -11.24 3.53 8.27
CA LEU A 45 -10.60 2.90 9.43
C LEU A 45 -11.33 3.27 10.73
N SER A 46 -11.77 4.53 10.86
CA SER A 46 -12.49 5.03 12.04
C SER A 46 -13.93 4.54 12.13
N LYS A 47 -14.62 4.35 11.00
CA LYS A 47 -16.04 3.95 10.96
C LYS A 47 -16.19 2.44 10.86
N GLY A 48 -16.45 1.77 11.98
CA GLY A 48 -16.95 0.40 12.02
C GLY A 48 -16.40 -0.45 13.16
N ALA A 49 -16.85 -1.70 13.22
CA ALA A 49 -16.34 -2.67 14.20
C ALA A 49 -14.81 -2.80 14.08
N PRO A 50 -14.09 -3.02 15.21
CA PRO A 50 -12.65 -3.32 15.22
C PRO A 50 -12.28 -4.41 14.20
N ALA A 51 -13.08 -5.48 14.13
CA ALA A 51 -12.90 -6.53 13.13
C ALA A 51 -13.23 -6.03 11.71
N GLY A 52 -12.29 -6.26 10.79
CA GLY A 52 -12.46 -6.04 9.35
C GLY A 52 -12.45 -4.57 8.94
N ARG A 53 -11.99 -3.65 9.80
CA ARG A 53 -11.80 -2.24 9.41
C ARG A 53 -10.69 -2.11 8.36
N SER A 54 -9.62 -2.89 8.50
CA SER A 54 -8.55 -2.96 7.51
C SER A 54 -9.08 -3.47 6.18
N ALA A 55 -9.82 -4.58 6.17
CA ALA A 55 -10.40 -5.14 4.94
C ALA A 55 -11.27 -4.11 4.18
N ARG A 56 -12.13 -3.35 4.88
CA ARG A 56 -12.95 -2.29 4.26
C ARG A 56 -12.12 -1.14 3.70
N ALA A 57 -11.12 -0.68 4.45
CA ALA A 57 -10.25 0.42 4.00
C ALA A 57 -9.37 -0.01 2.81
N MET A 58 -8.85 -1.24 2.83
CA MET A 58 -7.99 -1.76 1.76
C MET A 58 -8.79 -2.09 0.50
N ALA A 59 -10.04 -2.52 0.62
CA ALA A 59 -10.95 -2.64 -0.52
C ALA A 59 -11.18 -1.26 -1.19
N LEU A 60 -11.36 -0.20 -0.40
CA LEU A 60 -11.46 1.16 -0.94
C LEU A 60 -10.16 1.57 -1.65
N LEU A 61 -9.01 1.48 -0.98
CA LEU A 61 -7.73 1.90 -1.57
C LEU A 61 -7.38 1.09 -2.81
N GLY A 62 -7.59 -0.23 -2.78
CA GLY A 62 -7.34 -1.11 -3.93
C GLY A 62 -8.18 -0.72 -5.14
N GLY A 63 -9.48 -0.48 -4.95
CA GLY A 63 -10.36 -0.04 -6.03
C GLY A 63 -10.03 1.35 -6.56
N LEU A 64 -9.60 2.29 -5.70
CA LEU A 64 -9.12 3.60 -6.15
C LEU A 64 -7.81 3.50 -6.93
N GLN A 65 -6.88 2.66 -6.47
CA GLN A 65 -5.61 2.43 -7.16
C GLN A 65 -5.83 1.77 -8.52
N ASP A 66 -6.75 0.82 -8.66
CA ASP A 66 -7.12 0.26 -9.96
C ASP A 66 -7.64 1.34 -10.91
N LYS A 67 -8.55 2.22 -10.46
CA LYS A 67 -9.02 3.36 -11.27
C LYS A 67 -7.88 4.30 -11.67
N SER A 68 -6.98 4.62 -10.74
CA SER A 68 -5.78 5.44 -11.02
C SER A 68 -4.88 4.81 -12.05
N ASN A 69 -4.67 3.50 -11.96
CA ASN A 69 -3.88 2.76 -12.93
C ASN A 69 -4.58 2.81 -14.28
N GLU A 70 -5.86 2.44 -14.38
CA GLU A 70 -6.61 2.40 -15.65
C GLU A 70 -6.59 3.71 -16.45
N GLN A 71 -6.62 4.87 -15.77
CA GLN A 71 -6.56 6.18 -16.42
C GLN A 71 -5.15 6.69 -16.72
N ALA A 72 -4.10 6.00 -16.25
CA ALA A 72 -2.74 6.46 -16.40
C ALA A 72 -2.25 6.32 -17.86
N PRO A 73 -1.42 7.25 -18.35
CA PRO A 73 -0.97 7.25 -19.74
C PRO A 73 -0.08 6.05 -20.04
N GLY A 74 -0.31 5.39 -21.17
CA GLY A 74 0.50 4.26 -21.64
C GLY A 74 0.06 2.89 -21.10
N MET A 75 -1.05 2.82 -20.37
CA MET A 75 -1.62 1.54 -19.90
C MET A 75 -2.14 0.64 -21.01
N ASP A 76 -2.39 1.17 -22.20
CA ASP A 76 -2.67 0.40 -23.41
C ASP A 76 -1.47 -0.41 -23.92
N ARG A 77 -0.27 -0.10 -23.44
CA ARG A 77 1.01 -0.69 -23.88
C ARG A 77 1.64 -1.63 -22.86
N VAL A 78 1.04 -1.80 -21.68
CA VAL A 78 1.58 -2.72 -20.69
C VAL A 78 1.50 -4.15 -21.20
N ALA A 79 2.58 -4.90 -20.99
CA ALA A 79 2.66 -6.30 -21.37
C ALA A 79 1.91 -7.21 -20.38
N CYS A 80 1.65 -6.72 -19.16
CA CYS A 80 0.97 -7.45 -18.11
C CYS A 80 -0.48 -7.81 -18.50
N LYS A 81 -0.83 -9.08 -18.35
CA LYS A 81 -2.19 -9.61 -18.58
C LYS A 81 -2.55 -10.58 -17.46
N ALA A 82 -3.82 -10.94 -17.36
CA ALA A 82 -4.26 -12.00 -16.45
C ALA A 82 -3.46 -13.30 -16.73
N GLY A 83 -2.88 -13.88 -15.69
CA GLY A 83 -1.99 -15.05 -15.80
C GLY A 83 -0.50 -14.72 -16.00
N CYS A 84 -0.09 -13.45 -16.02
CA CYS A 84 1.32 -13.07 -15.94
C CYS A 84 1.80 -13.11 -14.48
N TYR A 85 2.90 -13.84 -14.23
CA TYR A 85 3.46 -14.07 -12.89
C TYR A 85 4.98 -13.87 -12.82
N TYR A 86 5.61 -13.27 -13.84
CA TYR A 86 7.07 -13.09 -13.87
C TYR A 86 7.62 -12.16 -12.79
N CYS A 87 6.79 -11.31 -12.18
CA CYS A 87 7.17 -10.52 -10.99
C CYS A 87 6.78 -11.19 -9.67
N CYS A 88 6.22 -12.39 -9.71
CA CYS A 88 5.68 -13.08 -8.53
C CYS A 88 6.71 -13.97 -7.85
N ASP A 89 8.00 -13.65 -7.92
CA ASP A 89 9.10 -14.25 -7.18
C ASP A 89 9.92 -13.20 -6.42
N VAL A 90 9.59 -11.92 -6.57
CA VAL A 90 10.28 -10.80 -5.91
C VAL A 90 9.85 -10.65 -4.46
N TYR A 91 10.70 -9.98 -3.68
CA TYR A 91 10.40 -9.59 -2.32
C TYR A 91 9.26 -8.56 -2.28
N VAL A 92 8.29 -8.78 -1.39
CA VAL A 92 7.16 -7.88 -1.18
C VAL A 92 6.95 -7.66 0.31
N SER A 93 6.80 -6.41 0.68
CA SER A 93 6.40 -5.97 2.01
C SER A 93 5.08 -5.20 1.97
N ALA A 94 4.43 -5.07 3.11
CA ALA A 94 3.17 -4.34 3.23
C ALA A 94 2.93 -3.82 4.65
N GLN A 95 2.23 -2.70 4.73
CA GLN A 95 1.77 -2.14 6.01
C GLN A 95 0.72 -3.06 6.66
N ALA A 96 0.69 -3.10 7.99
CA ALA A 96 -0.17 -3.99 8.78
C ALA A 96 -1.65 -4.07 8.32
N PRO A 97 -2.36 -2.95 8.02
CA PRO A 97 -3.74 -3.03 7.52
C PRO A 97 -3.89 -3.82 6.20
N ARG A 98 -2.88 -3.80 5.32
CA ARG A 98 -2.88 -4.61 4.10
C ARG A 98 -2.74 -6.10 4.41
N ILE A 99 -1.88 -6.44 5.37
CA ILE A 99 -1.69 -7.82 5.84
C ILE A 99 -2.97 -8.37 6.46
N PHE A 100 -3.65 -7.60 7.33
CA PHE A 100 -4.92 -8.02 7.92
C PHE A 100 -6.01 -8.23 6.88
N ALA A 101 -6.09 -7.34 5.87
CA ALA A 101 -7.03 -7.51 4.76
C ALA A 101 -6.77 -8.80 3.96
N ILE A 102 -5.51 -9.20 3.77
CA ILE A 102 -5.15 -10.47 3.11
C ILE A 102 -5.51 -11.67 3.98
N ALA A 103 -5.22 -11.63 5.28
CA ALA A 103 -5.58 -12.71 6.20
C ALA A 103 -7.10 -12.92 6.24
N ASP A 104 -7.89 -11.85 6.28
CA ASP A 104 -9.35 -11.92 6.23
C ASP A 104 -9.86 -12.46 4.89
N TRP A 105 -9.25 -12.05 3.78
CA TRP A 105 -9.57 -12.58 2.45
C TRP A 105 -9.35 -14.09 2.38
N LEU A 106 -8.21 -14.58 2.86
CA LEU A 106 -7.88 -16.02 2.85
C LEU A 106 -8.85 -16.80 3.73
N ARG A 107 -9.16 -16.31 4.94
CA ARG A 107 -10.16 -16.95 5.82
C ARG A 107 -11.53 -17.08 5.16
N ALA A 108 -11.93 -16.08 4.38
CA ALA A 108 -13.25 -16.03 3.77
C ALA A 108 -13.34 -16.79 2.43
N ASN A 109 -12.24 -16.90 1.69
CA ASN A 109 -12.26 -17.36 0.28
C ASN A 109 -11.40 -18.60 0.00
N SER A 110 -10.55 -19.04 0.92
CA SER A 110 -9.75 -20.25 0.71
C SER A 110 -10.62 -21.51 0.82
N PRO A 111 -10.63 -22.40 -0.19
CA PRO A 111 -11.33 -23.68 -0.11
C PRO A 111 -10.79 -24.59 1.01
N ASP A 112 -9.46 -24.54 1.21
CA ASP A 112 -8.77 -25.19 2.33
C ASP A 112 -7.74 -24.20 2.91
N LEU A 113 -8.14 -23.52 3.97
CA LEU A 113 -7.29 -22.55 4.65
C LEU A 113 -6.05 -23.21 5.28
N ASN A 114 -6.15 -24.44 5.77
CA ASN A 114 -5.04 -25.13 6.43
C ASN A 114 -3.95 -25.52 5.42
N ALA A 115 -4.35 -26.02 4.24
CA ALA A 115 -3.42 -26.26 3.14
C ALA A 115 -2.76 -24.95 2.66
N GLY A 116 -3.52 -23.86 2.61
CA GLY A 116 -2.99 -22.52 2.32
C GLY A 116 -1.95 -22.06 3.35
N ILE A 117 -2.24 -22.21 4.64
CA ILE A 117 -1.30 -21.89 5.73
C ILE A 117 -0.03 -22.75 5.64
N ALA A 118 -0.16 -24.06 5.39
CA ALA A 118 0.99 -24.95 5.25
C ALA A 118 1.89 -24.53 4.08
N ARG A 119 1.30 -24.15 2.94
CA ARG A 119 2.02 -23.62 1.78
C ARG A 119 2.76 -22.32 2.10
N LEU A 120 2.09 -21.40 2.80
CA LEU A 120 2.68 -20.14 3.25
C LEU A 120 3.85 -20.39 4.21
N ALA A 121 3.69 -21.31 5.17
CA ALA A 121 4.72 -21.65 6.15
C ALA A 121 5.95 -22.29 5.50
N ALA A 122 5.75 -23.15 4.50
CA ALA A 122 6.86 -23.74 3.73
C ALA A 122 7.61 -22.67 2.92
N ALA A 123 6.89 -21.74 2.29
CA ALA A 123 7.51 -20.64 1.55
C ALA A 123 8.28 -19.70 2.47
N ASP A 124 7.68 -19.30 3.59
CA ASP A 124 8.34 -18.50 4.64
C ASP A 124 9.62 -19.18 5.12
N ALA A 125 9.57 -20.46 5.49
CA ALA A 125 10.76 -21.19 5.95
C ALA A 125 11.91 -21.20 4.91
N ALA A 126 11.58 -21.14 3.62
CA ALA A 126 12.55 -21.12 2.54
C ALA A 126 13.15 -19.74 2.23
N VAL A 127 12.48 -18.64 2.61
CA VAL A 127 12.91 -17.27 2.28
C VAL A 127 13.05 -16.34 3.48
N ARG A 128 12.81 -16.84 4.69
CA ARG A 128 12.85 -16.05 5.93
C ARG A 128 14.20 -15.37 6.08
N GLY A 129 14.16 -14.04 6.20
CA GLY A 129 15.36 -13.21 6.37
C GLY A 129 16.11 -12.91 5.07
N HIS A 130 15.60 -13.34 3.92
CA HIS A 130 16.11 -12.87 2.63
C HIS A 130 15.76 -11.40 2.44
N ASP A 131 16.73 -10.63 1.94
CA ASP A 131 16.50 -9.29 1.40
C ASP A 131 16.00 -9.38 -0.07
N VAL A 132 15.93 -8.24 -0.75
CA VAL A 132 15.44 -8.16 -2.13
C VAL A 132 16.27 -9.05 -3.09
N ASP A 133 17.60 -9.00 -2.97
CA ASP A 133 18.50 -9.72 -3.86
C ASP A 133 18.49 -11.22 -3.58
N ALA A 134 18.56 -11.62 -2.31
CA ALA A 134 18.47 -13.02 -1.91
C ALA A 134 17.09 -13.62 -2.26
N ARG A 135 16.01 -12.83 -2.19
CA ARG A 135 14.67 -13.28 -2.57
C ARG A 135 14.53 -13.49 -4.07
N ALA A 136 15.09 -12.60 -4.87
CA ALA A 136 15.13 -12.73 -6.32
C ALA A 136 15.98 -13.94 -6.75
N ALA A 137 17.16 -14.10 -6.16
CA ALA A 137 18.06 -15.23 -6.45
C ALA A 137 17.46 -16.60 -6.09
N ALA A 138 16.58 -16.67 -5.09
CA ALA A 138 15.90 -17.90 -4.72
C ALA A 138 14.94 -18.41 -5.80
N GLY A 139 14.42 -17.53 -6.67
CA GLY A 139 13.49 -17.89 -7.76
C GLY A 139 12.20 -18.58 -7.29
N LEU A 140 11.85 -18.45 -6.01
CA LEU A 140 10.69 -19.11 -5.44
C LEU A 140 9.42 -18.33 -5.75
N ALA A 141 8.49 -18.98 -6.44
CA ALA A 141 7.19 -18.41 -6.76
C ALA A 141 6.41 -18.00 -5.49
N CYS A 142 5.62 -16.94 -5.62
CA CYS A 142 4.80 -16.39 -4.56
C CYS A 142 3.79 -17.44 -4.09
N PRO A 143 3.68 -17.72 -2.78
CA PRO A 143 2.80 -18.76 -2.26
C PRO A 143 1.31 -18.46 -2.45
N PHE A 144 0.95 -17.23 -2.80
CA PHE A 144 -0.43 -16.84 -3.14
C PHE A 144 -0.81 -17.14 -4.59
N LEU A 145 0.11 -17.65 -5.42
CA LEU A 145 -0.23 -18.08 -6.77
C LEU A 145 -1.04 -19.40 -6.73
N ASP A 146 -2.04 -19.45 -7.60
CA ASP A 146 -2.88 -20.60 -7.87
C ASP A 146 -3.05 -20.71 -9.39
N GLU A 147 -2.54 -21.79 -9.97
CA GLU A 147 -2.52 -22.03 -11.44
C GLU A 147 -2.04 -20.81 -12.26
N GLY A 148 -0.96 -20.15 -11.81
CA GLY A 148 -0.38 -18.98 -12.47
C GLY A 148 -1.19 -17.67 -12.31
N LYS A 149 -2.22 -17.66 -11.47
CA LYS A 149 -3.02 -16.47 -11.13
C LYS A 149 -2.85 -16.12 -9.66
N CYS A 150 -2.97 -14.83 -9.33
CA CYS A 150 -2.88 -14.39 -7.94
C CYS A 150 -4.18 -14.72 -7.19
N GLY A 151 -4.13 -15.64 -6.21
CA GLY A 151 -5.27 -16.02 -5.38
C GLY A 151 -5.75 -14.91 -4.41
N ILE A 152 -4.91 -13.88 -4.21
CA ILE A 152 -5.24 -12.70 -3.41
C ILE A 152 -5.46 -11.45 -4.28
N TYR A 153 -5.71 -11.60 -5.59
CA TYR A 153 -5.80 -10.48 -6.54
C TYR A 153 -6.71 -9.32 -6.06
N PRO A 154 -7.91 -9.57 -5.48
CA PRO A 154 -8.78 -8.48 -5.01
C PRO A 154 -8.19 -7.66 -3.85
N VAL A 155 -7.29 -8.25 -3.06
CA VAL A 155 -6.63 -7.63 -1.90
C VAL A 155 -5.11 -7.51 -2.06
N ARG A 156 -4.60 -7.61 -3.30
CA ARG A 156 -3.16 -7.47 -3.58
C ARG A 156 -2.63 -6.14 -3.03
N PRO A 157 -1.47 -6.14 -2.32
CA PRO A 157 -0.86 -4.91 -1.79
C PRO A 157 -0.58 -3.87 -2.89
N ALA A 158 -0.41 -2.61 -2.48
CA ALA A 158 -0.11 -1.52 -3.42
C ALA A 158 1.15 -1.79 -4.26
N ALA A 159 2.17 -2.39 -3.63
CA ALA A 159 3.39 -2.84 -4.29
C ALA A 159 3.12 -3.75 -5.49
N CYS A 160 2.25 -4.76 -5.35
CA CYS A 160 1.88 -5.65 -6.45
C CYS A 160 0.86 -5.02 -7.42
N ARG A 161 -0.03 -4.17 -6.91
CA ARG A 161 -1.16 -3.61 -7.66
C ARG A 161 -0.73 -2.63 -8.75
N GLY A 162 0.32 -1.88 -8.49
CA GLY A 162 0.84 -0.84 -9.39
C GLY A 162 2.08 -1.26 -10.16
N PHE A 163 2.54 -2.51 -10.09
CA PHE A 163 3.77 -2.95 -10.76
C PHE A 163 3.45 -3.52 -12.14
N PHE A 164 3.79 -2.78 -13.19
CA PHE A 164 3.56 -3.16 -14.58
C PHE A 164 4.86 -3.03 -15.39
N SER A 165 5.02 -3.93 -16.35
CA SER A 165 6.09 -3.88 -17.35
C SER A 165 5.53 -3.53 -18.72
N LEU A 166 6.34 -2.84 -19.52
CA LEU A 166 6.11 -2.55 -20.93
C LEU A 166 6.64 -3.67 -21.86
N SER A 167 7.38 -4.65 -21.32
CA SER A 167 7.98 -5.73 -22.10
C SER A 167 7.90 -7.08 -21.39
N LEU A 168 7.19 -8.03 -22.01
CA LEU A 168 7.16 -9.42 -21.56
C LEU A 168 8.54 -10.09 -21.71
N GLU A 169 9.23 -9.81 -22.82
CA GLU A 169 10.56 -10.35 -23.09
C GLU A 169 11.56 -9.94 -22.00
N ALA A 170 11.55 -8.66 -21.59
CA ALA A 170 12.38 -8.19 -20.50
C ALA A 170 12.01 -8.84 -19.16
N CYS A 171 10.72 -9.08 -18.88
CA CYS A 171 10.32 -9.83 -17.70
C CYS A 171 10.80 -11.28 -17.71
N VAL A 172 10.74 -11.95 -18.87
CA VAL A 172 11.22 -13.34 -19.02
C VAL A 172 12.73 -13.41 -18.84
N ALA A 173 13.47 -12.47 -19.43
CA ALA A 173 14.91 -12.37 -19.27
C ALA A 173 15.27 -12.03 -17.80
N GLY A 174 14.57 -11.08 -17.17
CA GLY A 174 14.77 -10.73 -15.77
C GLY A 174 14.53 -11.90 -14.83
N ALA A 175 13.48 -12.70 -15.05
CA ALA A 175 13.21 -13.91 -14.27
C ALA A 175 14.29 -15.02 -14.46
N ARG A 176 15.13 -14.92 -15.49
CA ARG A 176 16.29 -15.79 -15.71
C ARG A 176 17.61 -15.18 -15.22
N GLY A 177 17.58 -13.94 -14.70
CA GLY A 177 18.78 -13.17 -14.35
C GLY A 177 19.55 -12.66 -15.58
N GLU A 178 18.91 -12.59 -16.75
CA GLU A 178 19.51 -12.19 -18.03
C GLU A 178 19.27 -10.70 -18.36
N SER A 179 18.51 -9.98 -17.53
CA SER A 179 18.19 -8.56 -17.74
C SER A 179 18.19 -7.80 -16.43
N GLU A 180 18.89 -6.66 -16.40
CA GLU A 180 18.95 -5.76 -15.25
C GLU A 180 17.86 -4.67 -15.30
N GLU A 181 17.24 -4.44 -16.46
CA GLU A 181 16.26 -3.36 -16.65
C GLU A 181 14.95 -3.88 -17.22
N ILE A 182 13.90 -3.82 -16.39
CA ILE A 182 12.52 -4.09 -16.80
C ILE A 182 11.85 -2.74 -17.07
N PRO A 183 11.48 -2.42 -18.32
CA PRO A 183 10.89 -1.13 -18.64
C PRO A 183 9.50 -1.02 -18.00
N THR A 184 9.28 0.03 -17.21
CA THR A 184 8.02 0.28 -16.51
C THR A 184 7.41 1.63 -16.93
N PRO A 185 6.08 1.79 -16.90
CA PRO A 185 5.47 3.12 -17.05
C PRO A 185 6.00 4.12 -16.00
N PRO A 186 6.36 5.36 -16.39
CA PRO A 186 7.03 6.32 -15.51
C PRO A 186 6.18 6.77 -14.31
N HIS A 187 4.86 6.58 -14.38
CA HIS A 187 3.91 6.97 -13.33
C HIS A 187 3.74 5.92 -12.22
N ILE A 188 4.35 4.73 -12.33
CA ILE A 188 4.16 3.64 -11.35
C ILE A 188 4.59 4.03 -9.95
N HIS A 189 5.80 4.57 -9.82
CA HIS A 189 6.34 4.96 -8.51
C HIS A 189 5.54 6.08 -7.84
N PRO A 190 5.22 7.21 -8.50
CA PRO A 190 4.42 8.26 -7.86
C PRO A 190 2.99 7.81 -7.56
N LEU A 191 2.35 7.02 -8.43
CA LEU A 191 1.01 6.47 -8.16
C LEU A 191 1.02 5.52 -6.96
N ARG A 192 1.91 4.51 -6.97
CA ARG A 192 2.07 3.57 -5.84
C ARG A 192 2.33 4.34 -4.54
N GLY A 193 3.27 5.29 -4.60
CA GLY A 193 3.66 6.13 -3.48
C GLY A 193 2.48 6.88 -2.88
N ALA A 194 1.58 7.45 -3.67
CA ALA A 194 0.40 8.16 -3.14
C ALA A 194 -0.52 7.28 -2.28
N TYR A 195 -0.73 6.01 -2.67
CA TYR A 195 -1.58 5.07 -1.92
C TYR A 195 -0.90 4.53 -0.66
N GLU A 196 0.43 4.40 -0.65
CA GLU A 196 1.22 4.07 0.53
C GLU A 196 1.26 5.27 1.50
N GLN A 197 1.60 6.47 0.99
CA GLN A 197 1.64 7.73 1.73
C GLN A 197 0.32 8.05 2.42
N ALA A 198 -0.81 7.83 1.75
CA ALA A 198 -2.13 8.06 2.35
C ALA A 198 -2.37 7.18 3.59
N LEU A 199 -1.96 5.90 3.53
CA LEU A 199 -2.08 5.01 4.68
C LEU A 199 -1.05 5.38 5.76
N SER A 200 0.20 5.65 5.39
CA SER A 200 1.26 6.09 6.31
C SER A 200 0.87 7.34 7.09
N ALA A 201 0.28 8.35 6.44
CA ALA A 201 -0.14 9.57 7.11
C ALA A 201 -1.23 9.32 8.18
N VAL A 202 -2.17 8.40 7.93
CA VAL A 202 -3.19 8.01 8.91
C VAL A 202 -2.52 7.27 10.08
N LEU A 203 -1.70 6.26 9.80
CA LEU A 203 -1.03 5.45 10.83
C LEU A 203 -0.10 6.31 11.70
N TYR A 204 0.67 7.20 11.07
CA TYR A 204 1.52 8.17 11.76
C TYR A 204 0.73 9.04 12.73
N HIS A 205 -0.42 9.58 12.32
CA HIS A 205 -1.23 10.42 13.19
C HIS A 205 -1.88 9.64 14.33
N TRP A 206 -2.26 8.38 14.07
CA TRP A 206 -2.80 7.47 15.08
C TRP A 206 -1.73 6.90 16.01
N ARG A 207 -0.45 7.25 15.78
CA ARG A 207 0.72 6.73 16.52
C ARG A 207 0.83 5.20 16.44
N LEU A 208 0.46 4.65 15.29
CA LEU A 208 0.64 3.25 14.96
C LEU A 208 1.86 3.08 14.04
N PRO A 209 2.55 1.92 14.09
CA PRO A 209 3.63 1.62 13.16
C PRO A 209 3.18 1.77 11.70
N ALA A 210 3.99 2.45 10.89
CA ALA A 210 3.73 2.61 9.45
C ALA A 210 4.66 1.75 8.59
N ASP A 211 5.46 0.90 9.24
CA ASP A 211 6.46 0.01 8.63
C ASP A 211 5.85 -0.92 7.59
N HIS A 212 6.68 -1.31 6.62
CA HIS A 212 6.35 -2.32 5.64
C HIS A 212 6.95 -3.64 6.09
N TYR A 213 6.09 -4.56 6.52
CA TYR A 213 6.48 -5.88 7.00
C TYR A 213 6.55 -6.88 5.84
N GLU A 214 7.49 -7.83 5.89
CA GLU A 214 7.59 -8.93 4.93
C GLU A 214 6.24 -9.67 4.84
N LEU A 215 5.75 -9.82 3.62
CA LEU A 215 4.36 -10.18 3.37
C LEU A 215 4.00 -11.59 3.80
N ILE A 216 4.85 -12.59 3.52
CA ILE A 216 4.51 -14.00 3.76
C ILE A 216 4.43 -14.25 5.28
N HIS A 217 5.46 -13.84 6.01
CA HIS A 217 5.54 -13.99 7.46
C HIS A 217 4.46 -13.14 8.15
N GLY A 218 4.26 -11.89 7.71
CA GLY A 218 3.20 -11.04 8.24
C GLY A 218 1.81 -11.67 8.10
N VAL A 219 1.50 -12.25 6.93
CA VAL A 219 0.22 -12.95 6.73
C VAL A 219 0.10 -14.20 7.61
N LEU A 220 1.17 -14.97 7.81
CA LEU A 220 1.16 -16.12 8.74
C LEU A 220 0.87 -15.68 10.18
N VAL A 221 1.52 -14.63 10.66
CA VAL A 221 1.26 -14.04 11.99
C VAL A 221 -0.21 -13.62 12.10
N ALA A 222 -0.71 -12.88 11.10
CA ALA A 222 -2.10 -12.44 11.09
C ALA A 222 -3.10 -13.60 11.00
N LEU A 223 -2.79 -14.69 10.28
CA LEU A 223 -3.65 -15.87 10.16
C LEU A 223 -3.69 -16.70 11.45
N GLY A 224 -2.55 -16.84 12.13
CA GLY A 224 -2.40 -17.58 13.38
C GLY A 224 -3.19 -17.02 14.55
N ASP A 225 -3.62 -15.75 14.46
CA ASP A 225 -4.37 -15.09 15.51
C ASP A 225 -5.50 -14.20 14.98
N ARG A 226 -6.76 -14.58 15.27
CA ARG A 226 -7.94 -13.84 14.83
C ARG A 226 -8.12 -12.49 15.52
N GLN A 227 -7.41 -12.23 16.62
CA GLN A 227 -7.42 -10.96 17.35
C GLN A 227 -6.21 -10.08 17.01
N ALA A 228 -5.31 -10.52 16.13
CA ALA A 228 -4.13 -9.78 15.70
C ALA A 228 -4.45 -8.34 15.28
N GLU A 229 -5.47 -8.13 14.44
CA GLU A 229 -5.87 -6.79 13.99
C GLU A 229 -6.28 -5.90 15.16
N ALA A 230 -7.14 -6.39 16.05
CA ALA A 230 -7.63 -5.63 17.19
C ALA A 230 -6.49 -5.21 18.13
N ARG A 231 -5.63 -6.17 18.51
CA ARG A 231 -4.49 -5.88 19.40
C ARG A 231 -3.48 -4.92 18.78
N TRP A 232 -3.25 -5.02 17.47
CA TRP A 232 -2.37 -4.09 16.77
C TRP A 232 -2.93 -2.66 16.78
N TYR A 233 -4.24 -2.49 16.53
CA TYR A 233 -4.89 -1.18 16.66
C TYR A 233 -4.92 -0.66 18.10
N ASP A 234 -4.85 -1.54 19.11
CA ASP A 234 -4.68 -1.18 20.52
C ASP A 234 -3.21 -0.85 20.89
N GLY A 235 -2.30 -0.84 19.91
CA GLY A 235 -0.90 -0.44 20.06
C GLY A 235 0.06 -1.56 20.45
N GLN A 236 -0.37 -2.83 20.40
CA GLN A 236 0.53 -3.96 20.64
C GLN A 236 1.37 -4.27 19.41
N ASP A 237 2.63 -4.65 19.62
CA ASP A 237 3.51 -5.13 18.55
C ASP A 237 3.21 -6.59 18.18
N VAL A 238 2.13 -6.78 17.41
CA VAL A 238 1.71 -8.10 16.94
C VAL A 238 2.66 -8.70 15.91
N PHE A 239 3.43 -7.86 15.20
CA PHE A 239 4.38 -8.28 14.17
C PHE A 239 5.82 -8.33 14.67
N ALA A 240 6.02 -8.43 15.99
CA ALA A 240 7.33 -8.61 16.59
C ALA A 240 8.07 -9.79 15.93
N GLY A 241 9.26 -9.54 15.40
CA GLY A 241 10.08 -10.54 14.70
C GLY A 241 9.74 -10.78 13.23
N VAL A 242 8.75 -10.06 12.67
CA VAL A 242 8.57 -9.99 11.21
C VAL A 242 9.62 -9.06 10.62
N GLY A 243 10.23 -9.46 9.50
CA GLY A 243 11.17 -8.62 8.77
C GLY A 243 10.48 -7.33 8.32
N ILE A 244 11.21 -6.21 8.36
CA ILE A 244 10.74 -4.91 7.90
C ILE A 244 11.66 -4.37 6.83
N ASP A 245 11.11 -3.62 5.90
CA ASP A 245 11.92 -2.90 4.90
C ASP A 245 12.66 -1.76 5.59
N ARG A 246 13.93 -2.00 5.87
CA ARG A 246 14.81 -1.04 6.56
C ARG A 246 15.26 0.13 5.68
N ALA A 247 14.57 0.43 4.58
CA ALA A 247 14.89 1.60 3.76
C ALA A 247 14.93 2.88 4.60
N ASP A 248 14.09 2.95 5.65
CA ASP A 248 13.99 4.09 6.56
C ASP A 248 15.13 4.15 7.61
N ASP A 249 15.82 3.05 7.91
CA ASP A 249 16.91 3.03 8.89
C ASP A 249 18.15 3.79 8.37
N ALA A 250 18.35 3.81 7.06
CA ALA A 250 19.43 4.55 6.39
C ALA A 250 19.10 6.03 6.14
N MET A 251 17.89 6.49 6.48
CA MET A 251 17.46 7.85 6.19
C MET A 251 18.04 8.85 7.20
N GLU A 252 18.68 9.90 6.68
CA GLU A 252 19.27 10.99 7.47
C GLU A 252 18.23 11.63 8.43
N PRO A 253 18.63 12.08 9.63
CA PRO A 253 17.70 12.64 10.62
C PRO A 253 16.85 13.79 10.09
N GLU A 254 17.41 14.63 9.21
CA GLU A 254 16.68 15.72 8.57
C GLU A 254 15.57 15.21 7.63
N MET A 255 15.85 14.14 6.89
CA MET A 255 14.85 13.54 6.00
C MET A 255 13.71 12.91 6.79
N LYS A 256 13.99 12.25 7.92
CA LYS A 256 12.96 11.78 8.88
C LYS A 256 12.12 12.93 9.45
N ARG A 257 12.75 14.06 9.78
CA ARG A 257 12.04 15.26 10.23
C ARG A 257 11.09 15.79 9.16
N LEU A 258 11.59 15.96 7.94
CA LEU A 258 10.82 16.44 6.78
C LEU A 258 9.66 15.49 6.44
N GLU A 259 9.89 14.19 6.49
CA GLU A 259 8.85 13.19 6.28
C GLU A 259 7.73 13.31 7.32
N GLY A 260 8.08 13.44 8.61
CA GLY A 260 7.10 13.70 9.67
C GLY A 260 6.33 15.02 9.49
N GLU A 261 6.98 16.06 8.98
CA GLU A 261 6.31 17.32 8.63
C GLU A 261 5.35 17.15 7.45
N PHE A 262 5.71 16.32 6.47
CA PHE A 262 4.85 15.99 5.34
C PHE A 262 3.60 15.23 5.79
N TRP A 263 3.73 14.22 6.65
CA TRP A 263 2.59 13.52 7.24
C TRP A 263 1.65 14.46 7.99
N ARG A 264 2.19 15.39 8.77
CA ARG A 264 1.40 16.40 9.49
C ARG A 264 0.66 17.34 8.53
N ALA A 265 1.30 17.77 7.45
CA ALA A 265 0.67 18.64 6.44
C ALA A 265 -0.49 17.93 5.72
N LEU A 266 -0.29 16.69 5.29
CA LEU A 266 -1.34 15.87 4.66
C LEU A 266 -2.54 15.69 5.61
N TRP A 267 -2.27 15.34 6.87
CA TRP A 267 -3.31 15.18 7.89
C TRP A 267 -4.09 16.47 8.13
N ALA A 268 -3.40 17.61 8.28
CA ALA A 268 -4.04 18.90 8.51
C ALA A 268 -5.01 19.25 7.37
N VAL A 269 -4.54 19.17 6.12
CA VAL A 269 -5.37 19.45 4.94
C VAL A 269 -6.55 18.50 4.86
N ALA A 270 -6.34 17.20 5.10
CA ALA A 270 -7.41 16.19 5.11
C ALA A 270 -8.53 16.49 6.12
N HIS A 271 -8.24 17.26 7.17
CA HIS A 271 -9.17 17.64 8.23
C HIS A 271 -9.61 19.11 8.18
N GLY A 272 -9.28 19.82 7.09
CA GLY A 272 -9.69 21.21 6.84
C GLY A 272 -8.87 22.26 7.57
N ASP A 273 -7.75 21.86 8.16
CA ASP A 273 -6.75 22.74 8.74
C ASP A 273 -5.76 23.18 7.65
N PRO A 274 -5.10 24.34 7.81
CA PRO A 274 -4.23 24.85 6.77
C PRO A 274 -3.00 23.95 6.58
N ALA A 275 -2.49 23.87 5.35
CA ALA A 275 -1.18 23.32 5.10
C ALA A 275 -0.13 24.18 5.81
N ALA A 276 0.83 23.54 6.46
CA ALA A 276 1.86 24.22 7.25
C ALA A 276 3.24 23.59 7.03
N GLY A 277 4.28 24.27 7.52
CA GLY A 277 5.66 23.83 7.38
C GLY A 277 6.21 24.00 5.96
N PRO A 278 7.30 23.31 5.62
CA PRO A 278 8.04 23.52 4.36
C PRO A 278 7.31 23.02 3.11
N PHE A 279 6.12 22.43 3.25
CA PHE A 279 5.33 21.89 2.15
C PHE A 279 4.09 22.73 1.82
N ALA A 280 3.85 23.84 2.52
CA ALA A 280 2.63 24.63 2.38
C ALA A 280 2.40 25.13 0.93
N ASP A 281 3.48 25.49 0.24
CA ASP A 281 3.48 25.94 -1.15
C ASP A 281 3.16 24.84 -2.18
N ARG A 282 3.24 23.56 -1.78
CA ARG A 282 2.87 22.41 -2.60
C ARG A 282 1.36 22.13 -2.60
N PHE A 283 0.61 22.83 -1.76
CA PHE A 283 -0.86 22.73 -1.72
C PHE A 283 -1.49 23.91 -2.47
N PRO A 284 -2.73 23.75 -2.99
CA PRO A 284 -3.46 24.86 -3.58
C PRO A 284 -3.60 26.04 -2.61
N GLY A 285 -3.65 27.27 -3.13
CA GLY A 285 -3.72 28.48 -2.28
C GLY A 285 -4.91 28.54 -1.32
N TRP A 286 -6.00 27.80 -1.59
CA TRP A 286 -7.13 27.69 -0.67
C TRP A 286 -6.83 26.83 0.57
N CYS A 287 -5.72 26.08 0.58
CA CYS A 287 -5.25 25.32 1.74
C CYS A 287 -4.46 26.19 2.74
N GLY A 288 -4.16 27.45 2.42
CA GLY A 288 -3.52 28.41 3.34
C GLY A 288 -4.43 28.90 4.47
#